data_AF-A0A947PXW3-F1
#
_entry.id   AF-A0A947PXW3-F1
#
_cell.length_a   1.000
_cell.length_b   1.000
_cell.length_c   1.000
_cell.angle_alpha   90.00
_cell.angle_beta   90.00
_cell.angle_gamma   90.00
#
_symmetry.space_group_name_H-M   'P 1'
#
loop_
_entity.id
_entity.type
_entity.pdbx_description
1 polymer ?
#
loop_
_entity_poly.entity_id
_entity_poly.type
_entity_poly.pdbx_seq_one_letter_code
_entity_poly.pdbx_strand_id
1 'polypeptide(L)'
;MADFAFQVLTHSPERLNVISSKLGPDAATKYTDKDKRKAVKLGPVGNHVLCVADDELEGFIDSVEAATSGGFSFGGVARGNRGFRVEAKVGAGQGATAMKVGDFVVADAQAAIGTPSLPLVKTGAPETHKYRVMTVRGTGLAGDTVVLELL
;
A
#
# COMPACT_ATOMS: atom_id res chain seq x y z
N MET A 1 -40.12 19.68 -22.41
CA MET A 1 -39.50 19.26 -21.14
C MET A 1 -38.05 18.94 -21.45
N ALA A 2 -37.11 19.72 -20.92
CA ALA A 2 -35.70 19.34 -21.02
C ALA A 2 -35.49 18.12 -20.12
N ASP A 3 -34.99 17.05 -20.72
CA ASP A 3 -34.72 15.79 -20.03
C ASP A 3 -33.53 16.01 -19.06
N PHE A 4 -33.76 15.77 -17.77
CA PHE A 4 -32.73 15.94 -16.75
C PHE A 4 -31.85 14.68 -16.76
N ALA A 5 -30.81 14.69 -17.59
CA ALA A 5 -29.86 13.59 -17.66
C ALA A 5 -28.89 13.65 -16.47
N PHE A 6 -28.98 12.69 -15.55
CA PHE A 6 -27.94 12.45 -14.56
C PHE A 6 -26.71 11.88 -15.28
N GLN A 7 -25.74 12.73 -15.63
CA GLN A 7 -24.41 12.25 -15.94
C GLN A 7 -23.79 11.75 -14.64
N VAL A 8 -23.74 10.42 -14.49
CA VAL A 8 -22.90 9.77 -13.49
C VAL A 8 -21.48 10.29 -13.75
N LEU A 9 -20.99 11.19 -12.89
CA LEU A 9 -19.57 11.52 -12.85
C LEU A 9 -18.86 10.18 -12.75
N THR A 10 -18.06 9.85 -13.75
CA THR A 10 -17.18 8.67 -13.80
C THR A 10 -16.70 8.39 -12.39
N HIS A 11 -17.25 7.36 -11.76
CA HIS A 11 -16.67 6.84 -10.53
C HIS A 11 -15.21 6.59 -10.88
N SER A 12 -14.29 7.23 -10.16
CA SER A 12 -12.89 6.91 -10.38
C SER A 12 -12.75 5.41 -10.11
N PRO A 13 -12.32 4.60 -11.10
CA PRO A 13 -12.20 3.15 -10.92
C PRO A 13 -11.17 2.79 -9.83
N GLU A 14 -10.43 3.76 -9.30
CA GLU A 14 -9.52 3.60 -8.17
C GLU A 14 -10.23 3.14 -6.90
N ARG A 15 -11.50 3.52 -6.67
CA ARG A 15 -12.26 3.05 -5.51
C ARG A 15 -12.84 1.64 -5.68
N LEU A 16 -12.82 1.07 -6.90
CA LEU A 16 -13.38 -0.26 -7.18
C LEU A 16 -12.49 -1.42 -6.70
N ASN A 17 -11.20 -1.18 -6.43
CA ASN A 17 -10.27 -2.24 -5.99
C ASN A 17 -9.97 -2.23 -4.48
N VAL A 18 -10.77 -1.52 -3.68
CA VAL A 18 -10.67 -1.62 -2.22
C VAL A 18 -11.45 -2.85 -1.78
N ILE A 19 -10.73 -3.90 -1.37
CA ILE A 19 -11.34 -5.11 -0.82
C ILE A 19 -11.44 -5.01 0.69
N SER A 20 -12.55 -5.47 1.25
CA SER A 20 -12.67 -5.59 2.69
C SER A 20 -11.99 -6.86 3.17
N SER A 21 -11.10 -6.76 4.16
CA SER A 21 -10.32 -7.90 4.64
C SER A 21 -10.01 -7.80 6.13
N LYS A 22 -9.66 -8.95 6.70
CA LYS A 22 -9.12 -9.05 8.05
C LYS A 22 -7.69 -8.52 8.04
N LEU A 23 -7.37 -7.65 8.97
CA LEU A 23 -6.06 -7.02 9.12
C LEU A 23 -5.34 -7.60 10.33
N GLY A 24 -4.05 -7.88 10.12
CA GLY A 24 -3.12 -8.27 11.16
C GLY A 24 -2.83 -9.76 11.27
N PRO A 25 -1.68 -10.11 11.87
CA PRO A 25 -1.21 -11.49 11.97
C PRO A 25 -2.03 -12.32 12.96
N ASP A 26 -2.61 -11.68 13.98
CA ASP A 26 -3.34 -12.31 15.07
C ASP A 26 -4.45 -11.39 15.60
N ALA A 27 -5.33 -11.94 16.44
CA ALA A 27 -6.48 -11.22 17.01
C ALA A 27 -6.11 -10.25 18.16
N ALA A 28 -4.93 -10.37 18.75
CA ALA A 28 -4.44 -9.47 19.79
C ALA A 28 -3.87 -8.18 19.19
N THR A 29 -3.30 -8.29 17.98
CA THR A 29 -2.71 -7.18 17.25
C THR A 29 -3.78 -6.35 16.54
N LYS A 30 -4.12 -5.19 17.12
CA LYS A 30 -5.13 -4.27 16.58
C LYS A 30 -4.52 -3.19 15.73
N TYR A 31 -4.94 -3.13 14.48
CA TYR A 31 -4.68 -2.01 13.57
C TYR A 31 -5.58 -0.86 13.96
N THR A 32 -5.06 0.35 13.79
CA THR A 32 -5.76 1.59 14.09
C THR A 32 -5.72 2.51 12.88
N ASP A 33 -6.39 3.65 12.96
CA ASP A 33 -6.31 4.69 11.92
C ASP A 33 -4.87 5.17 11.64
N LYS A 34 -3.95 4.97 12.58
CA LYS A 34 -2.53 5.28 12.41
C LYS A 34 -1.82 4.33 11.45
N ASP A 35 -2.42 3.21 11.09
CA ASP A 35 -1.84 2.21 10.20
C ASP A 35 -2.28 2.35 8.74
N LYS A 36 -3.13 3.34 8.45
CA LYS A 36 -3.53 3.69 7.09
C LYS A 36 -2.30 3.99 6.23
N ARG A 37 -2.39 3.62 4.95
CA ARG A 37 -1.40 3.76 3.88
C ARG A 37 -0.18 2.83 3.96
N LYS A 38 -0.06 2.00 4.99
CA LYS A 38 1.04 1.02 5.06
C LYS A 38 0.87 -0.09 4.04
N ALA A 39 2.00 -0.61 3.56
CA ALA A 39 2.04 -1.74 2.64
C ALA A 39 1.70 -3.05 3.35
N VAL A 40 0.87 -3.87 2.70
CA VAL A 40 0.43 -5.17 3.20
C VAL A 40 0.56 -6.26 2.13
N LYS A 41 0.69 -7.50 2.61
CA LYS A 41 0.64 -8.73 1.83
C LYS A 41 -0.43 -9.68 2.33
N LEU A 42 -0.87 -10.61 1.48
CA LEU A 42 -1.75 -11.69 1.90
C LEU A 42 -0.97 -12.69 2.76
N GLY A 43 -1.46 -12.87 3.98
CA GLY A 43 -1.00 -13.86 4.94
C GLY A 43 -1.59 -15.25 4.67
N PRO A 44 -1.03 -16.29 5.31
CA PRO A 44 -1.38 -17.69 5.04
C PRO A 44 -2.82 -18.06 5.45
N VAL A 45 -3.47 -17.24 6.26
CA VAL A 45 -4.84 -17.47 6.77
C VAL A 45 -5.87 -16.60 6.03
N GLY A 46 -5.48 -15.97 4.92
CA GLY A 46 -6.35 -15.06 4.17
C GLY A 46 -6.57 -13.71 4.86
N ASN A 47 -5.64 -13.32 5.74
CA ASN A 47 -5.56 -12.02 6.41
C ASN A 47 -4.50 -11.15 5.73
N HIS A 48 -4.67 -9.83 5.72
CA HIS A 48 -3.62 -8.91 5.24
C HIS A 48 -2.71 -8.51 6.39
N VAL A 49 -1.42 -8.73 6.22
CA VAL A 49 -0.36 -8.49 7.22
C VAL A 49 0.59 -7.43 6.71
N LEU A 50 1.25 -6.69 7.60
CA LEU A 50 2.29 -5.74 7.17
C LEU A 50 3.41 -6.47 6.43
N CYS A 51 3.87 -5.89 5.32
CA CYS A 51 5.04 -6.38 4.62
C CYS A 51 6.28 -6.29 5.53
N VAL A 52 7.08 -7.35 5.57
CA VAL A 52 8.45 -7.31 6.06
C VAL A 52 9.38 -6.84 4.93
N ALA A 53 10.65 -6.56 5.26
CA ALA A 53 11.61 -6.21 4.24
C ALA A 53 11.72 -7.32 3.17
N ASP A 54 11.87 -6.91 1.91
CA ASP A 54 11.95 -7.78 0.72
C ASP A 54 10.64 -8.46 0.30
N ASP A 55 9.54 -8.26 1.03
CA ASP A 55 8.24 -8.72 0.57
C ASP A 55 7.73 -7.93 -0.64
N GLU A 56 6.95 -8.60 -1.48
CA GLU A 56 6.18 -7.94 -2.52
C GLU A 56 5.05 -7.09 -1.92
N LEU A 57 4.78 -5.96 -2.58
CA LEU A 57 3.71 -5.05 -2.24
C LEU A 57 2.42 -5.57 -2.87
N GLU A 58 1.50 -6.14 -2.10
CA GLU A 58 0.23 -6.64 -2.67
C GLU A 58 -0.89 -5.60 -2.60
N GLY A 59 -0.87 -4.77 -1.56
CA GLY A 59 -1.85 -3.71 -1.39
C GLY A 59 -1.46 -2.73 -0.28
N PHE A 60 -2.35 -1.76 -0.07
CA PHE A 60 -2.17 -0.70 0.93
C PHE A 60 -3.43 -0.57 1.77
N ILE A 61 -3.27 -0.29 3.06
CA ILE A 61 -4.42 -0.10 3.96
C ILE A 61 -5.10 1.23 3.62
N ASP A 62 -6.35 1.19 3.16
CA ASP A 62 -7.16 2.38 2.86
C ASP A 62 -7.94 2.84 4.09
N SER A 63 -8.62 1.89 4.74
CA SER A 63 -9.42 2.15 5.94
C SER A 63 -9.22 1.08 7.00
N VAL A 64 -9.45 1.47 8.25
CA VAL A 64 -9.52 0.55 9.39
C VAL A 64 -10.85 0.84 10.07
N GLU A 65 -11.65 -0.19 10.27
CA GLU A 65 -12.95 -0.12 10.93
C GLU A 65 -12.78 -0.34 12.44
N ALA A 66 -13.64 0.32 13.23
CA ALA A 66 -13.68 0.13 14.68
C ALA A 66 -14.23 -1.25 15.07
N ALA A 67 -15.06 -1.85 14.21
CA ALA A 67 -15.63 -3.17 14.43
C ALA A 67 -14.61 -4.28 14.12
N THR A 68 -14.53 -5.29 15.00
CA THR A 68 -13.66 -6.45 14.81
C THR A 68 -14.38 -7.59 14.11
N SER A 69 -13.70 -8.32 13.23
CA SER A 69 -14.22 -9.54 12.60
C SER A 69 -13.45 -10.76 13.10
N GLY A 70 -14.10 -11.64 13.87
CA GLY A 70 -13.45 -12.81 14.46
C GLY A 70 -12.27 -12.50 15.37
N GLY A 71 -12.30 -11.34 16.04
CA GLY A 71 -11.22 -10.85 16.89
C GLY A 71 -10.09 -10.13 16.13
N PHE A 72 -10.08 -10.08 14.80
CA PHE A 72 -9.12 -9.28 14.03
C PHE A 72 -9.64 -7.87 13.79
N SER A 73 -8.73 -6.92 13.55
CA SER A 73 -9.12 -5.63 12.96
C SER A 73 -9.67 -5.87 11.55
N PHE A 74 -10.66 -5.08 11.15
CA PHE A 74 -11.26 -5.17 9.82
C PHE A 74 -11.06 -3.86 9.08
N GLY A 75 -10.96 -3.88 7.75
CA GLY A 75 -10.74 -2.66 7.00
C GLY A 75 -10.70 -2.87 5.50
N GLY A 76 -10.55 -1.77 4.77
CA GLY A 76 -10.34 -1.75 3.33
C GLY A 76 -8.85 -1.84 2.98
N VAL A 77 -8.50 -2.77 2.10
CA VAL A 77 -7.18 -2.86 1.47
C VAL A 77 -7.33 -2.48 0.01
N ALA A 78 -6.69 -1.38 -0.39
CA ALA A 78 -6.57 -0.98 -1.78
C ALA A 78 -5.56 -1.91 -2.45
N ARG A 79 -6.03 -2.77 -3.35
CA ARG A 79 -5.15 -3.55 -4.24
C ARG A 79 -5.08 -2.88 -5.59
N GLY A 80 -3.87 -2.68 -6.09
CA GLY A 80 -3.69 -2.05 -7.39
C GLY A 80 -4.19 -2.96 -8.52
N ASN A 81 -4.71 -2.34 -9.57
CA ASN A 81 -4.67 -2.91 -10.93
C ASN A 81 -3.70 -2.03 -11.76
N ARG A 82 -3.37 -2.43 -12.98
CA ARG A 82 -2.43 -1.69 -13.84
C ARG A 82 -2.75 -0.19 -13.87
N GLY A 83 -1.75 0.64 -13.60
CA GLY A 83 -1.89 2.11 -13.50
C GLY A 83 -2.26 2.64 -12.11
N PHE A 84 -2.40 1.77 -11.11
CA PHE A 84 -2.61 2.20 -9.72
C PHE A 84 -1.38 2.91 -9.18
N ARG A 85 -1.57 4.12 -8.65
CA ARG A 85 -0.48 4.97 -8.18
C ARG A 85 -0.50 5.19 -6.69
N VAL A 86 0.66 5.09 -6.06
CA VAL A 86 0.81 5.24 -4.61
C VAL A 86 2.02 6.09 -4.28
N GLU A 87 1.85 7.02 -3.34
CA GLU A 87 2.97 7.72 -2.72
C GLU A 87 3.60 6.83 -1.64
N ALA A 88 4.89 6.56 -1.81
CA ALA A 88 5.70 5.78 -0.88
C ALA A 88 6.92 6.58 -0.44
N LYS A 89 7.55 6.11 0.63
CA LYS A 89 8.79 6.69 1.16
C LYS A 89 9.93 5.70 0.99
N VAL A 90 11.09 6.19 0.55
CA VAL A 90 12.29 5.37 0.45
C VAL A 90 12.74 4.98 1.85
N GLY A 91 12.82 3.69 2.10
CA GLY A 91 13.21 3.12 3.38
C GLY A 91 14.73 3.13 3.59
N ALA A 92 15.15 2.90 4.84
CA ALA A 92 16.57 2.86 5.20
C ALA A 92 17.30 1.68 4.53
N GLY A 93 16.58 0.62 4.19
CA GLY A 93 17.10 -0.56 3.49
C GLY A 93 17.51 -0.30 2.04
N GLN A 94 17.22 0.88 1.46
CA GLN A 94 17.71 1.26 0.13
C GLN A 94 19.25 1.32 0.06
N GLY A 95 19.91 1.65 1.18
CA GLY A 95 21.35 1.86 1.21
C GLY A 95 21.79 3.13 0.47
N ALA A 96 23.03 3.13 -0.04
CA ALA A 96 23.66 4.30 -0.66
C ALA A 96 23.32 4.48 -2.15
N THR A 97 22.78 3.44 -2.80
CA THR A 97 22.40 3.52 -4.21
C THR A 97 21.03 4.17 -4.32
N ALA A 98 20.99 5.38 -4.87
CA ALA A 98 19.74 6.10 -5.07
C ALA A 98 18.77 5.34 -5.99
N MET A 99 17.51 5.27 -5.56
CA MET A 99 16.38 4.81 -6.36
C MET A 99 16.14 5.76 -7.54
N LYS A 100 15.86 5.19 -8.72
CA LYS A 100 15.65 5.93 -9.96
C LYS A 100 14.28 5.64 -10.53
N VAL A 101 13.79 6.58 -11.35
CA VAL A 101 12.61 6.36 -12.19
C VAL A 101 12.88 5.20 -13.13
N GLY A 102 12.00 4.21 -13.16
CA GLY A 102 12.28 2.95 -13.86
C GLY A 102 12.46 1.75 -12.96
N ASP A 103 12.98 1.95 -11.74
CA ASP A 103 13.32 0.84 -10.87
C ASP A 103 12.07 0.13 -10.37
N PHE A 104 12.21 -1.19 -10.18
CA PHE A 104 11.23 -1.99 -9.48
C PHE A 104 11.44 -1.91 -7.97
N VAL A 105 10.35 -1.96 -7.22
CA VAL A 105 10.39 -1.83 -5.77
C VAL A 105 9.76 -3.01 -5.06
N VAL A 106 10.30 -3.29 -3.88
CA VAL A 106 9.77 -4.20 -2.87
C VAL A 106 9.58 -3.44 -1.56
N ALA A 107 8.88 -4.04 -0.61
CA ALA A 107 8.74 -3.46 0.71
C ALA A 107 10.10 -3.36 1.41
N ASP A 108 10.31 -2.25 2.11
CA ASP A 108 11.26 -2.21 3.22
C ASP A 108 10.52 -2.51 4.53
N ALA A 109 11.25 -2.63 5.64
CA ALA A 109 10.67 -2.82 6.96
C ALA A 109 9.66 -1.70 7.26
N GLN A 110 8.36 -2.04 7.30
CA GLN A 110 7.29 -1.07 7.59
C GLN A 110 7.37 -0.57 9.03
N ALA A 111 6.87 0.65 9.27
CA ALA A 111 6.74 1.17 10.61
C ALA A 111 5.82 0.28 11.47
N ALA A 112 6.20 0.09 12.73
CA ALA A 112 5.44 -0.71 13.69
C ALA A 112 3.97 -0.28 13.79
N ILE A 113 3.11 -1.23 14.14
CA ILE A 113 1.67 -1.03 14.26
C ILE A 113 1.38 0.11 15.26
N GLY A 114 0.41 0.98 14.93
CA GLY A 114 0.09 2.17 15.71
C GLY A 114 1.00 3.37 15.46
N THR A 115 2.00 3.26 14.58
CA THR A 115 2.86 4.40 14.17
C THR A 115 2.51 4.87 12.76
N PRO A 116 2.10 6.13 12.55
CA PRO A 116 1.76 6.64 11.22
C PRO A 116 2.99 6.73 10.33
N SER A 117 2.88 6.17 9.13
CA SER A 117 3.93 6.24 8.10
C SER A 117 3.33 6.04 6.71
N LEU A 118 3.98 6.64 5.71
CA LEU A 118 3.85 6.21 4.32
C LEU A 118 4.44 4.80 4.15
N PRO A 119 4.05 4.07 3.10
CA PRO A 119 4.62 2.75 2.83
C PRO A 119 6.11 2.89 2.54
N LEU A 120 6.92 2.11 3.25
CA LEU A 120 8.38 2.13 3.12
C LEU A 120 8.81 1.16 2.01
N VAL A 121 9.62 1.63 1.06
CA VAL A 121 10.03 0.82 -0.10
C VAL A 121 11.51 0.93 -0.37
N LYS A 122 12.04 -0.11 -1.01
CA LYS A 122 13.41 -0.15 -1.53
C LYS A 122 13.43 -0.79 -2.91
N THR A 123 14.50 -0.58 -3.67
CA THR A 123 14.70 -1.24 -4.96
C THR A 123 14.82 -2.75 -4.76
N GLY A 124 14.13 -3.52 -5.59
CA GLY A 124 14.15 -4.98 -5.54
C GLY A 124 13.61 -5.59 -6.83
N ALA A 125 13.53 -6.91 -6.87
CA ALA A 125 13.09 -7.67 -8.03
C ALA A 125 11.80 -8.46 -7.74
N PRO A 126 10.62 -7.80 -7.70
CA PRO A 126 9.34 -8.48 -7.53
C PRO A 126 9.00 -9.34 -8.75
N GLU A 127 8.41 -10.50 -8.50
CA GLU A 127 8.00 -11.47 -9.52
C GLU A 127 6.52 -11.28 -9.89
N THR A 128 5.63 -11.09 -8.91
CA THR A 128 4.17 -11.06 -9.12
C THR A 128 3.63 -9.65 -9.18
N HIS A 129 3.87 -8.84 -8.15
CA HIS A 129 3.34 -7.47 -8.04
C HIS A 129 4.40 -6.42 -8.35
N LYS A 130 4.51 -6.08 -9.64
CA LYS A 130 5.58 -5.20 -10.16
C LYS A 130 5.22 -3.73 -10.05
N TYR A 131 5.60 -3.12 -8.93
CA TYR A 131 5.56 -1.66 -8.78
C TYR A 131 6.82 -1.04 -9.34
N ARG A 132 6.65 -0.05 -10.22
CA ARG A 132 7.72 0.73 -10.82
C ARG A 132 7.72 2.16 -10.28
N VAL A 133 8.89 2.73 -10.09
CA VAL A 133 9.05 4.15 -9.73
C VAL A 133 8.76 5.03 -10.94
N MET A 134 7.80 5.94 -10.79
CA MET A 134 7.43 6.95 -11.78
C MET A 134 8.07 8.31 -11.52
N THR A 135 8.14 8.70 -10.25
CA THR A 135 8.71 9.99 -9.85
C THR A 135 9.49 9.84 -8.57
N VAL A 136 10.65 10.49 -8.50
CA VAL A 136 11.46 10.62 -7.28
C VAL A 136 11.45 12.08 -6.85
N ARG A 137 11.02 12.36 -5.62
CA ARG A 137 11.08 13.70 -5.01
C ARG A 137 12.23 13.72 -4.01
N GLY A 138 13.37 14.25 -4.46
CA GLY A 138 14.60 14.31 -3.68
C GLY A 138 15.75 13.64 -4.41
N THR A 139 16.64 13.00 -3.65
CA THR A 139 17.83 12.32 -4.14
C THR A 139 17.62 10.84 -4.46
N GLY A 140 16.47 10.27 -4.06
CA GLY A 140 16.20 8.83 -4.19
C GLY A 140 16.82 8.00 -3.06
N LEU A 141 17.17 8.64 -1.94
CA LEU A 141 17.74 7.98 -0.76
C LEU A 141 16.71 7.90 0.36
N ALA A 142 17.05 7.15 1.41
CA ALA A 142 16.22 6.97 2.59
C ALA A 142 15.68 8.31 3.11
N GLY A 143 14.37 8.42 3.27
CA GLY A 143 13.72 9.67 3.67
C GLY A 143 12.96 10.39 2.56
N ASP A 144 13.34 10.17 1.30
CA ASP A 144 12.70 10.80 0.14
C ASP A 144 11.34 10.16 -0.20
N THR A 145 10.49 10.92 -0.89
CA THR A 145 9.17 10.45 -1.33
C THR A 145 9.21 10.05 -2.80
N VAL A 146 8.60 8.92 -3.13
CA VAL A 146 8.50 8.40 -4.50
C VAL A 146 7.05 8.08 -4.85
N VAL A 147 6.73 8.21 -6.14
CA VAL A 147 5.43 7.76 -6.67
C VAL A 147 5.65 6.46 -7.42
N LEU A 148 4.89 5.45 -7.01
CA LEU A 148 4.91 4.11 -7.57
C LEU A 148 3.72 3.91 -8.50
N GLU A 149 3.89 3.08 -9.52
CA GLU A 149 2.81 2.64 -10.40
C GLU A 149 2.87 1.12 -10.57
N LEU A 150 1.73 0.45 -10.43
CA LEU A 150 1.62 -0.98 -10.70
C LEU A 150 1.56 -1.26 -12.22
N LEU A 151 2.40 -2.17 -12.70
CA LEU A 151 2.45 -2.62 -14.10
C LEU A 151 1.50 -3.78 -14.42
#